data_AF-A0AAD5XVA0-F1
#
_entry.id   AF-A0AAD5XVA0-F1
#
_cell.length_a   1.000
_cell.length_b   1.000
_cell.length_c   1.000
_cell.angle_alpha   90.00
_cell.angle_beta   90.00
_cell.angle_gamma   90.00
#
_symmetry.space_group_name_H-M   'P 1'
#
loop_
_entity.id
_entity.type
_entity.pdbx_description
1 polymer ?
#
loop_
_entity_poly.entity_id
_entity_poly.type
_entity_poly.pdbx_seq_one_letter_code
_entity_poly.pdbx_strand_id
1 'polypeptide(L)'
;IHCIVWAKSYLFNQLFGKDDEDDVSNEVLNSEDAKVEELEELKKETLALKNLKQQTGKENFPDLVFKKVFETDIERLLTMEDLWKTRQKPIPLYYDKITETKDSTVSLTGVELEQKVLSLDHLKKIFISSVVNLSKRYLMEKKKDSKFCLEFDKDDEDSLDFVTTCANFRATIYGIENQSRFKVKEMAGNIIPAIATTNAVIAGIIVLQGIKILNSNIDDCKNSYLVYTSKGRSQLLANEKLSKPNPSCSVCQATYLQAELNTDETTLSELLQFLVRGKKSSGGLDLQGEISVEENGRLIYDLDFEDNLNSTLTELQLTSEKKILINAENEEEISFCIIVFIKNLKNLKKNEIKIIGEKNLQKKLLKKRESDEQLEPETKKKLKVEPANNAKLLNVDNDDDVVLVL
;
A
#
# COMPACT_ATOMS: atom_id res chain seq x y z
N ILE A 1 8.14 0.25 -15.11
CA ILE A 1 7.24 0.47 -13.96
C ILE A 1 7.24 1.93 -13.47
N HIS A 2 8.39 2.57 -13.20
CA HIS A 2 8.42 3.95 -12.68
C HIS A 2 7.65 4.97 -13.53
N CYS A 3 7.72 4.88 -14.87
CA CYS A 3 6.94 5.77 -15.76
C CYS A 3 5.43 5.59 -15.60
N ILE A 4 4.97 4.34 -15.37
CA ILE A 4 3.55 4.00 -15.16
C ILE A 4 3.09 4.51 -13.79
N VAL A 5 3.90 4.27 -12.74
CA VAL A 5 3.61 4.76 -11.39
C VAL A 5 3.56 6.28 -11.37
N TRP A 6 4.48 6.96 -12.04
CA TRP A 6 4.45 8.41 -12.19
C TRP A 6 3.19 8.89 -12.92
N ALA A 7 2.81 8.27 -14.03
CA ALA A 7 1.62 8.67 -14.78
C ALA A 7 0.33 8.46 -13.96
N LYS A 8 0.20 7.31 -13.30
CA LYS A 8 -0.97 6.91 -12.51
C LYS A 8 -1.07 7.66 -11.17
N SER A 9 -0.04 7.57 -10.33
CA SER A 9 -0.12 8.02 -8.94
C SER A 9 0.25 9.48 -8.75
N TYR A 10 1.07 10.03 -9.64
CA TYR A 10 1.48 11.44 -9.56
C TYR A 10 0.71 12.30 -10.56
N LEU A 11 0.92 12.14 -11.86
CA LEU A 11 0.40 13.08 -12.85
C LEU A 11 -1.13 13.08 -12.93
N PHE A 12 -1.78 11.91 -12.97
CA PHE A 12 -3.24 11.82 -12.99
C PHE A 12 -3.86 12.47 -11.76
N ASN A 13 -3.30 12.23 -10.57
CA ASN A 13 -3.78 12.83 -9.33
C ASN A 13 -3.56 14.35 -9.28
N GLN A 14 -2.41 14.84 -9.77
CA GLN A 14 -2.15 16.28 -9.84
C GLN A 14 -3.13 17.01 -10.77
N LEU A 15 -3.53 16.38 -11.89
CA LEU A 15 -4.46 17.01 -12.84
C LEU A 15 -5.93 16.82 -12.50
N PHE A 16 -6.32 15.65 -11.98
CA PHE A 16 -7.73 15.28 -11.81
C PHE A 16 -8.08 14.73 -10.42
N GLY A 17 -7.09 14.37 -9.61
CA GLY A 17 -7.26 13.84 -8.26
C GLY A 17 -7.61 14.89 -7.21
N LYS A 18 -7.55 14.49 -5.94
CA LYS A 18 -7.83 15.37 -4.80
C LYS A 18 -6.81 16.50 -4.76
N ASP A 19 -7.27 17.67 -4.35
CA ASP A 19 -6.37 18.76 -3.98
C ASP A 19 -5.81 18.39 -2.60
N ASP A 20 -4.83 17.49 -2.58
CA ASP A 20 -4.11 17.15 -1.35
C ASP A 20 -3.21 18.34 -1.03
N GLU A 21 -3.70 19.28 -0.23
CA GLU A 21 -2.95 20.46 0.21
C GLU A 21 -1.77 20.07 1.14
N ASP A 22 -1.68 18.81 1.58
CA ASP A 22 -0.79 18.38 2.67
C ASP A 22 0.17 17.21 2.38
N ASP A 23 -0.02 16.36 1.36
CA ASP A 23 0.73 15.08 1.28
C ASP A 23 2.12 15.17 0.65
N VAL A 24 2.34 16.03 -0.36
CA VAL A 24 3.67 16.13 -1.00
C VAL A 24 4.68 16.85 -0.07
N SER A 25 4.18 17.70 0.83
CA SER A 25 5.00 18.35 1.85
C SER A 25 5.44 17.39 2.96
N ASN A 26 4.56 16.52 3.46
CA ASN A 26 4.83 15.78 4.69
C ASN A 26 5.77 14.58 4.51
N GLU A 27 5.83 13.94 3.33
CA GLU A 27 6.79 12.84 3.10
C GLU A 27 8.24 13.33 2.95
N VAL A 28 8.45 14.54 2.42
CA VAL A 28 9.81 15.13 2.26
C VAL A 28 10.26 15.89 3.51
N LEU A 29 9.33 16.40 4.33
CA LEU A 29 9.66 17.09 5.59
C LEU A 29 10.19 16.15 6.69
N ASN A 30 9.97 14.83 6.56
CA ASN A 30 10.44 13.83 7.53
C ASN A 30 11.78 13.18 7.16
N SER A 31 12.41 13.56 6.03
CA SER A 31 13.78 13.16 5.73
C SER A 31 14.73 14.28 6.16
N GLU A 32 15.62 13.98 7.13
CA GLU A 32 16.63 14.92 7.66
C GLU A 32 17.66 15.39 6.60
N ASP A 33 17.58 14.86 5.37
CA ASP A 33 18.56 15.03 4.29
C ASP A 33 18.10 15.95 3.12
N ALA A 34 16.86 16.48 3.12
CA ALA A 34 16.38 17.29 2.00
C ALA A 34 16.97 18.71 2.01
N LYS A 35 17.72 19.09 0.96
CA LYS A 35 18.24 20.46 0.79
C LYS A 35 17.07 21.46 0.66
N VAL A 36 17.15 22.59 1.37
CA VAL A 36 16.13 23.65 1.37
C VAL A 36 15.77 24.14 -0.04
N GLU A 37 16.73 24.18 -0.97
CA GLU A 37 16.50 24.57 -2.36
C GLU A 37 15.63 23.56 -3.14
N GLU A 38 15.79 22.26 -2.90
CA GLU A 38 14.99 21.20 -3.56
C GLU A 38 13.52 21.25 -3.11
N LEU A 39 13.29 21.57 -1.83
CA LEU A 39 11.95 21.76 -1.25
C LEU A 39 11.22 22.98 -1.85
N GLU A 40 11.93 24.07 -2.10
CA GLU A 40 11.33 25.26 -2.76
C GLU A 40 10.98 25.00 -4.23
N GLU A 41 11.80 24.23 -4.94
CA GLU A 41 11.55 23.87 -6.33
C GLU A 41 10.37 22.91 -6.50
N LEU A 42 10.23 21.93 -5.60
CA LEU A 42 9.08 21.03 -5.54
C LEU A 42 7.78 21.82 -5.31
N LYS A 43 7.78 22.81 -4.41
CA LYS A 43 6.62 23.69 -4.18
C LYS A 43 6.25 24.50 -5.42
N LYS A 44 7.23 25.02 -6.16
CA LYS A 44 6.98 25.75 -7.43
C LYS A 44 6.36 24.83 -8.48
N GLU A 45 6.76 23.56 -8.53
CA GLU A 45 6.21 22.56 -9.44
C GLU A 45 4.74 22.24 -9.12
N THR A 46 4.43 21.94 -7.86
CA THR A 46 3.07 21.69 -7.41
C THR A 46 2.16 22.89 -7.68
N LEU A 47 2.67 24.12 -7.46
CA LEU A 47 1.92 25.34 -7.77
C LEU A 47 1.67 25.50 -9.28
N ALA A 48 2.67 25.21 -10.12
CA ALA A 48 2.53 25.30 -11.56
C ALA A 48 1.50 24.28 -12.09
N LEU A 49 1.48 23.06 -11.56
CA LEU A 49 0.48 22.04 -11.89
C LEU A 49 -0.92 22.42 -11.35
N LYS A 50 -1.02 23.01 -10.15
CA LYS A 50 -2.29 23.56 -9.60
C LYS A 50 -2.84 24.68 -10.50
N ASN A 51 -1.99 25.58 -10.98
CA ASN A 51 -2.38 26.61 -11.95
C ASN A 51 -2.81 26.00 -13.29
N LEU A 52 -2.19 24.90 -13.69
CA LEU A 52 -2.55 24.18 -14.92
C LEU A 52 -3.92 23.50 -14.76
N LYS A 53 -4.21 22.88 -13.62
CA LYS A 53 -5.51 22.31 -13.24
C LYS A 53 -6.65 23.35 -13.28
N GLN A 54 -6.37 24.63 -13.00
CA GLN A 54 -7.38 25.70 -13.16
C GLN A 54 -7.74 25.97 -14.63
N GLN A 55 -6.91 25.53 -15.58
CA GLN A 55 -7.17 25.66 -17.01
C GLN A 55 -7.89 24.45 -17.61
N THR A 56 -8.28 23.47 -16.79
CA THR A 56 -9.06 22.32 -17.22
C THR A 56 -10.33 22.78 -17.93
N GLY A 57 -10.61 22.21 -19.10
CA GLY A 57 -11.76 22.51 -19.95
C GLY A 57 -11.52 23.53 -21.07
N LYS A 58 -10.36 24.17 -21.14
CA LYS A 58 -9.97 24.94 -22.34
C LYS A 58 -9.62 23.98 -23.49
N GLU A 59 -9.85 24.41 -24.73
CA GLU A 59 -9.54 23.59 -25.92
C GLU A 59 -8.05 23.27 -26.03
N ASN A 60 -7.17 24.19 -25.63
CA ASN A 60 -5.72 24.01 -25.63
C ASN A 60 -5.18 23.32 -24.36
N PHE A 61 -6.03 22.82 -23.48
CA PHE A 61 -5.60 22.19 -22.23
C PHE A 61 -4.66 20.98 -22.45
N PRO A 62 -4.92 20.05 -23.39
CA PRO A 62 -3.98 18.96 -23.68
C PRO A 62 -2.60 19.46 -24.09
N ASP A 63 -2.54 20.49 -24.92
CA ASP A 63 -1.28 21.07 -25.40
C ASP A 63 -0.49 21.71 -24.26
N LEU A 64 -1.19 22.42 -23.36
CA LEU A 64 -0.59 23.02 -22.17
C LEU A 64 -0.04 21.95 -21.22
N VAL A 65 -0.79 20.89 -20.96
CA VAL A 65 -0.33 19.74 -20.16
C VAL A 65 0.93 19.17 -20.79
N PHE A 66 0.89 18.89 -22.09
CA PHE A 66 1.99 18.24 -22.80
C PHE A 66 3.26 19.09 -22.74
N LYS A 67 3.17 20.37 -23.12
CA LYS A 67 4.31 21.31 -23.12
C LYS A 67 4.89 21.47 -21.73
N LYS A 68 4.05 21.61 -20.70
CA LYS A 68 4.54 21.76 -19.33
C LYS A 68 5.31 20.51 -18.89
N VAL A 69 4.73 19.34 -19.07
CA VAL A 69 5.20 18.09 -18.45
C VAL A 69 6.32 17.40 -19.25
N PHE A 70 6.25 17.41 -20.57
CA PHE A 70 7.17 16.67 -21.45
C PHE A 70 8.23 17.55 -22.13
N GLU A 71 8.05 18.87 -22.11
CA GLU A 71 9.04 19.84 -22.61
C GLU A 71 9.65 20.63 -21.45
N THR A 72 8.88 21.57 -20.86
CA THR A 72 9.40 22.55 -19.89
C THR A 72 9.99 21.87 -18.65
N ASP A 73 9.32 20.85 -18.11
CA ASP A 73 9.82 20.14 -16.93
C ASP A 73 11.06 19.29 -17.23
N ILE A 74 11.19 18.76 -18.45
CA ILE A 74 12.38 18.01 -18.86
C ILE A 74 13.55 18.96 -19.14
N GLU A 75 13.31 20.11 -19.78
CA GLU A 75 14.31 21.14 -19.99
C GLU A 75 14.83 21.72 -18.67
N ARG A 76 13.93 21.93 -17.70
CA ARG A 76 14.30 22.28 -16.33
C ARG A 76 15.11 21.17 -15.67
N LEU A 77 14.68 19.92 -15.76
CA LEU A 77 15.38 18.78 -15.18
C LEU A 77 16.82 18.62 -15.75
N LEU A 78 17.04 19.03 -17.01
CA LEU A 78 18.36 19.05 -17.63
C LEU A 78 19.33 20.08 -17.04
N THR A 79 18.85 21.11 -16.32
CA THR A 79 19.72 22.07 -15.64
C THR A 79 20.41 21.46 -14.41
N MET A 80 19.88 20.36 -13.86
CA MET A 80 20.43 19.64 -12.72
C MET A 80 21.58 18.71 -13.17
N GLU A 81 22.75 19.28 -13.46
CA GLU A 81 23.87 18.56 -14.09
C GLU A 81 24.40 17.35 -13.30
N ASP A 82 24.30 17.38 -11.97
CA ASP A 82 24.79 16.32 -11.09
C ASP A 82 24.11 14.97 -11.33
N LEU A 83 22.82 14.96 -11.66
CA LEU A 83 22.04 13.74 -11.91
C LEU A 83 22.50 12.96 -13.14
N TRP A 84 23.13 13.66 -14.09
CA TRP A 84 23.49 13.13 -15.41
C TRP A 84 24.96 12.70 -15.52
N LYS A 85 25.73 12.77 -14.42
CA LYS A 85 27.13 12.32 -14.40
C LYS A 85 27.27 10.83 -14.68
N THR A 86 26.31 10.02 -14.20
CA THR A 86 26.35 8.55 -14.28
C THR A 86 25.27 7.95 -15.19
N ARG A 87 24.34 8.77 -15.70
CA ARG A 87 23.14 8.31 -16.42
C ARG A 87 22.96 9.11 -17.71
N GLN A 88 22.33 8.51 -18.72
CA GLN A 88 22.00 9.23 -19.95
C GLN A 88 21.01 10.38 -19.68
N LYS A 89 21.25 11.51 -20.34
CA LYS A 89 20.39 12.69 -20.26
C LYS A 89 19.05 12.42 -20.94
N PRO A 90 17.91 12.81 -20.33
CA PRO A 90 16.62 12.73 -20.98
C PRO A 90 16.54 13.66 -22.19
N ILE A 91 15.73 13.30 -23.18
CA ILE A 91 15.50 14.10 -24.39
C ILE A 91 14.07 14.66 -24.36
N PRO A 92 13.87 15.99 -24.28
CA PRO A 92 12.54 16.59 -24.30
C PRO A 92 11.75 16.19 -25.54
N LEU A 93 10.46 15.89 -25.35
CA LEU A 93 9.53 15.58 -26.43
C LEU A 93 8.78 16.86 -26.82
N TYR A 94 9.04 17.37 -28.02
CA TYR A 94 8.37 18.59 -28.50
C TYR A 94 7.06 18.25 -29.21
N TYR A 95 5.95 18.81 -28.73
CA TYR A 95 4.60 18.61 -29.23
C TYR A 95 4.50 18.81 -30.75
N ASP A 96 5.12 19.89 -31.25
CA ASP A 96 5.06 20.30 -32.65
C ASP A 96 5.92 19.42 -33.57
N LYS A 97 6.89 18.66 -33.01
CA LYS A 97 7.77 17.76 -33.77
C LYS A 97 7.21 16.35 -33.93
N ILE A 98 6.15 16.01 -33.19
CA ILE A 98 5.45 14.73 -33.36
C ILE A 98 4.52 14.87 -34.57
N THR A 99 4.98 14.40 -35.72
CA THR A 99 4.27 14.43 -37.00
C THR A 99 3.67 13.08 -37.37
N GLU A 100 2.64 13.11 -38.22
CA GLU A 100 2.00 11.91 -38.72
C GLU A 100 2.98 11.06 -39.54
N THR A 101 3.05 9.78 -39.19
CA THR A 101 3.80 8.77 -39.94
C THR A 101 2.88 8.08 -40.94
N LYS A 102 3.40 7.46 -42.00
CA LYS A 102 2.57 6.73 -42.98
C LYS A 102 1.73 5.60 -42.34
N ASP A 103 2.22 5.02 -41.24
CA ASP A 103 1.51 4.02 -40.43
C ASP A 103 0.29 4.57 -39.67
N SER A 104 0.11 5.91 -39.60
CA SER A 104 -1.00 6.59 -38.92
C SER A 104 -2.37 6.41 -39.57
N THR A 105 -2.44 5.75 -40.72
CA THR A 105 -3.68 5.53 -41.49
C THR A 105 -4.35 4.19 -41.20
N VAL A 106 -3.69 3.30 -40.46
CA VAL A 106 -4.25 2.00 -40.08
C VAL A 106 -5.10 2.19 -38.83
N SER A 107 -6.42 2.09 -38.98
CA SER A 107 -7.34 2.07 -37.84
C SER A 107 -7.17 0.75 -37.07
N LEU A 108 -6.28 0.73 -36.09
CA LEU A 108 -6.14 -0.38 -35.16
C LEU A 108 -7.43 -0.55 -34.36
N THR A 109 -7.95 -1.77 -34.27
CA THR A 109 -9.18 -2.08 -33.51
C THR A 109 -9.00 -3.37 -32.72
N GLY A 110 -9.72 -3.49 -31.60
CA GLY A 110 -9.73 -4.70 -30.77
C GLY A 110 -8.36 -5.08 -30.24
N VAL A 111 -8.00 -6.35 -30.36
CA VAL A 111 -6.78 -6.94 -29.77
C VAL A 111 -5.49 -6.28 -30.27
N GLU A 112 -5.46 -5.85 -31.53
CA GLU A 112 -4.28 -5.20 -32.10
C GLU A 112 -3.99 -3.84 -31.46
N LEU A 113 -5.03 -3.07 -31.12
CA LEU A 113 -4.88 -1.81 -30.40
C LEU A 113 -4.34 -2.03 -28.97
N GLU A 114 -4.77 -3.11 -28.33
CA GLU A 114 -4.38 -3.46 -26.96
C GLU A 114 -2.94 -3.95 -26.86
N GLN A 115 -2.52 -4.83 -27.78
CA GLN A 115 -1.26 -5.56 -27.66
C GLN A 115 -0.10 -4.94 -28.43
N LYS A 116 -0.35 -4.11 -29.44
CA LYS A 116 0.71 -3.46 -30.22
C LYS A 116 1.30 -2.27 -29.46
N VAL A 117 2.62 -2.10 -29.57
CA VAL A 117 3.29 -0.86 -29.13
C VAL A 117 3.01 0.24 -30.16
N LEU A 118 2.38 1.32 -29.71
CA LEU A 118 1.94 2.42 -30.57
C LEU A 118 3.07 3.42 -30.84
N SER A 119 3.05 4.02 -32.03
CA SER A 119 3.93 5.14 -32.41
C SER A 119 3.59 6.42 -31.64
N LEU A 120 4.52 7.37 -31.56
CA LEU A 120 4.32 8.66 -30.89
C LEU A 120 3.12 9.48 -31.43
N ASP A 121 2.86 9.45 -32.75
CA ASP A 121 1.71 10.16 -33.35
C ASP A 121 0.36 9.60 -32.85
N HIS A 122 0.21 8.27 -32.86
CA HIS A 122 -0.96 7.60 -32.29
C HIS A 122 -1.12 7.89 -30.79
N LEU A 123 -0.03 7.80 -30.02
CA LEU A 123 -0.05 8.14 -28.59
C LEU A 123 -0.50 9.58 -28.36
N LYS A 124 -0.07 10.53 -29.20
CA LYS A 124 -0.49 11.93 -29.14
C LYS A 124 -2.00 12.09 -29.38
N LYS A 125 -2.55 11.41 -30.38
CA LYS A 125 -3.99 11.43 -30.68
C LYS A 125 -4.81 10.88 -29.50
N ILE A 126 -4.40 9.74 -28.95
CA ILE A 126 -5.06 9.11 -27.79
C ILE A 126 -4.97 10.00 -26.55
N PHE A 127 -3.81 10.62 -26.31
CA PHE A 127 -3.59 11.54 -25.19
C PHE A 127 -4.52 12.76 -25.26
N ILE A 128 -4.68 13.35 -26.44
CA ILE A 128 -5.57 14.50 -26.63
C ILE A 128 -7.02 14.09 -26.32
N SER A 129 -7.50 12.97 -26.88
CA SER A 129 -8.86 12.51 -26.61
C SER A 129 -9.08 12.20 -25.12
N SER A 130 -8.15 11.49 -24.48
CA SER A 130 -8.29 11.11 -23.07
C SER A 130 -8.29 12.33 -22.16
N VAL A 131 -7.39 13.29 -22.37
CA VAL A 131 -7.34 14.53 -21.58
C VAL A 131 -8.60 15.35 -21.76
N VAL A 132 -9.11 15.49 -22.98
CA VAL A 132 -10.35 16.25 -23.25
C VAL A 132 -11.55 15.58 -22.57
N ASN A 133 -11.68 14.26 -22.67
CA ASN A 133 -12.80 13.52 -22.08
C ASN A 133 -12.75 13.55 -20.55
N LEU A 134 -11.58 13.30 -19.94
CA LEU A 134 -11.37 13.41 -18.50
C LEU A 134 -11.66 14.84 -18.01
N SER A 135 -11.23 15.87 -18.75
CA SER A 135 -11.49 17.26 -18.41
C SER A 135 -12.99 17.60 -18.42
N LYS A 136 -13.73 17.13 -19.44
CA LYS A 136 -15.18 17.31 -19.53
C LYS A 136 -15.89 16.63 -18.37
N ARG A 137 -15.53 15.38 -18.08
CA ARG A 137 -16.11 14.58 -16.99
C ARG A 137 -15.84 15.22 -15.62
N TYR A 138 -14.58 15.61 -15.38
CA TYR A 138 -14.16 16.31 -14.18
C TYR A 138 -14.98 17.58 -13.92
N LEU A 139 -15.11 18.46 -14.93
CA LEU A 139 -15.88 19.70 -14.79
C LEU A 139 -17.38 19.47 -14.63
N MET A 140 -17.94 18.46 -15.28
CA MET A 140 -19.35 18.14 -15.17
C MET A 140 -19.72 17.68 -13.76
N GLU A 141 -18.93 16.80 -13.16
CA GLU A 141 -19.18 16.32 -11.81
C GLU A 141 -18.79 17.36 -10.75
N LYS A 142 -17.74 18.16 -10.97
CA LYS A 142 -17.35 19.25 -10.06
C LYS A 142 -18.42 20.34 -9.91
N LYS A 143 -19.29 20.51 -10.92
CA LYS A 143 -20.48 21.36 -10.83
C LYS A 143 -21.54 20.83 -9.87
N LYS A 144 -21.61 19.51 -9.66
CA LYS A 144 -22.54 18.87 -8.73
C LYS A 144 -21.95 18.77 -7.33
N ASP A 145 -20.67 18.41 -7.24
CA ASP A 145 -19.92 18.33 -5.99
C ASP A 145 -18.59 19.07 -6.12
N SER A 146 -18.45 20.18 -5.41
CA SER A 146 -17.23 21.02 -5.40
C SER A 146 -15.96 20.26 -4.99
N LYS A 147 -16.10 19.17 -4.22
CA LYS A 147 -14.98 18.33 -3.75
C LYS A 147 -14.70 17.13 -4.65
N PHE A 148 -15.43 17.01 -5.78
CA PHE A 148 -15.26 15.90 -6.69
C PHE A 148 -13.84 15.85 -7.29
N CYS A 149 -13.28 14.65 -7.32
CA CYS A 149 -12.03 14.30 -7.97
C CYS A 149 -12.22 13.02 -8.79
N LEU A 150 -11.44 12.87 -9.85
CA LEU A 150 -11.31 11.59 -10.53
C LEU A 150 -10.27 10.73 -9.83
N GLU A 151 -10.58 9.47 -9.65
CA GLU A 151 -9.64 8.44 -9.24
C GLU A 151 -9.31 7.58 -10.45
N PHE A 152 -8.06 7.11 -10.54
CA PHE A 152 -7.69 6.23 -11.64
C PHE A 152 -8.45 4.90 -11.55
N ASP A 153 -9.17 4.56 -12.60
CA ASP A 153 -9.75 3.25 -12.81
C ASP A 153 -9.09 2.57 -14.02
N LYS A 154 -8.66 1.32 -13.83
CA LYS A 154 -8.05 0.49 -14.87
C LYS A 154 -9.08 0.01 -15.91
N ASP A 155 -10.36 0.07 -15.57
CA ASP A 155 -11.49 -0.33 -16.43
C ASP A 155 -12.20 0.88 -17.06
N ASP A 156 -11.77 2.10 -16.75
CA ASP A 156 -12.15 3.30 -17.49
C ASP A 156 -11.17 3.57 -18.65
N GLU A 157 -11.72 3.64 -19.87
CA GLU A 157 -10.93 3.78 -21.09
C GLU A 157 -10.11 5.07 -21.11
N ASP A 158 -10.70 6.21 -20.73
CA ASP A 158 -10.02 7.51 -20.76
C ASP A 158 -8.89 7.58 -19.71
N SER A 159 -9.11 7.06 -18.49
CA SER A 159 -8.09 6.97 -17.44
C SER A 159 -6.92 6.08 -17.85
N LEU A 160 -7.21 4.90 -18.42
CA LEU A 160 -6.17 3.98 -18.88
C LEU A 160 -5.38 4.54 -20.07
N ASP A 161 -6.06 5.19 -21.01
CA ASP A 161 -5.44 5.85 -22.16
C ASP A 161 -4.52 6.99 -21.73
N PHE A 162 -4.95 7.79 -20.76
CA PHE A 162 -4.12 8.83 -20.17
C PHE A 162 -2.85 8.25 -19.55
N VAL A 163 -2.96 7.22 -18.72
CA VAL A 163 -1.80 6.60 -18.07
C VAL A 163 -0.87 5.94 -19.09
N THR A 164 -1.42 5.23 -20.08
CA THR A 164 -0.66 4.56 -21.14
C THR A 164 0.14 5.56 -21.96
N THR A 165 -0.49 6.64 -22.43
CA THR A 165 0.17 7.65 -23.25
C THR A 165 1.23 8.41 -22.46
N CYS A 166 0.91 8.87 -21.25
CA CYS A 166 1.87 9.61 -20.42
C CYS A 166 3.07 8.75 -20.01
N ALA A 167 2.85 7.48 -19.67
CA ALA A 167 3.92 6.56 -19.32
C ALA A 167 4.85 6.30 -20.51
N ASN A 168 4.31 6.14 -21.72
CA ASN A 168 5.10 5.91 -22.93
C ASN A 168 5.83 7.18 -23.40
N PHE A 169 5.24 8.37 -23.31
CA PHE A 169 5.98 9.61 -23.57
C PHE A 169 7.17 9.75 -22.62
N ARG A 170 6.96 9.50 -21.32
CA ARG A 170 8.05 9.51 -20.35
C ARG A 170 9.08 8.42 -20.63
N ALA A 171 8.67 7.21 -20.98
CA ALA A 171 9.61 6.14 -21.36
C ALA A 171 10.50 6.57 -22.53
N THR A 172 9.90 7.15 -23.58
CA THR A 172 10.62 7.67 -24.75
C THR A 172 11.63 8.76 -24.36
N ILE A 173 11.27 9.71 -23.49
CA ILE A 173 12.17 10.77 -22.98
C ILE A 173 13.43 10.19 -22.32
N TYR A 174 13.30 9.06 -21.61
CA TYR A 174 14.41 8.41 -20.92
C TYR A 174 15.06 7.27 -21.73
N GLY A 175 14.73 7.11 -23.02
CA GLY A 175 15.28 6.05 -23.86
C GLY A 175 14.85 4.63 -23.45
N ILE A 176 13.70 4.51 -22.78
CA ILE A 176 13.10 3.24 -22.36
C ILE A 176 12.10 2.79 -23.42
N GLU A 177 12.05 1.48 -23.67
CA GLU A 177 11.10 0.88 -24.61
C GLU A 177 9.64 1.10 -24.19
N ASN A 178 8.83 1.61 -25.13
CA ASN A 178 7.41 1.81 -24.93
C ASN A 178 6.67 0.48 -24.79
N GLN A 179 5.59 0.48 -24.02
CA GLN A 179 4.80 -0.70 -23.73
C GLN A 179 3.41 -0.58 -24.38
N SER A 180 2.80 -1.73 -24.67
CA SER A 180 1.43 -1.79 -25.17
C SER A 180 0.43 -1.37 -24.09
N ARG A 181 -0.77 -0.97 -24.51
CA ARG A 181 -1.86 -0.60 -23.59
C ARG A 181 -2.20 -1.74 -22.63
N PHE A 182 -2.25 -2.97 -23.14
CA PHE A 182 -2.48 -4.18 -22.35
C PHE A 182 -1.44 -4.34 -21.24
N LYS A 183 -0.15 -4.16 -21.55
CA LYS A 183 0.92 -4.29 -20.55
C LYS A 183 0.86 -3.16 -19.52
N VAL A 184 0.54 -1.94 -19.94
CA VAL A 184 0.32 -0.84 -19.01
C VAL A 184 -0.87 -1.12 -18.10
N LYS A 185 -2.00 -1.63 -18.61
CA LYS A 185 -3.18 -2.01 -17.82
C LYS A 185 -2.84 -3.04 -16.75
N GLU A 186 -2.09 -4.07 -17.11
CA GLU A 186 -1.61 -5.11 -16.19
C GLU A 186 -0.80 -4.50 -15.03
N MET A 187 0.20 -3.67 -15.36
CA MET A 187 1.11 -3.08 -14.39
C MET A 187 0.48 -1.96 -13.55
N ALA A 188 -0.37 -1.12 -14.14
CA ALA A 188 -1.05 -0.03 -13.45
C ALA A 188 -2.17 -0.54 -12.53
N GLY A 189 -2.89 -1.58 -12.97
CA GLY A 189 -3.97 -2.21 -12.22
C GLY A 189 -3.51 -3.24 -11.18
N ASN A 190 -2.21 -3.54 -11.11
CA ASN A 190 -1.67 -4.68 -10.35
C ASN A 190 -2.47 -5.96 -10.64
N ILE A 191 -2.77 -6.22 -11.93
CA ILE A 191 -3.66 -7.30 -12.33
C ILE A 191 -2.98 -8.63 -12.07
N ILE A 192 -3.61 -9.47 -11.25
CA ILE A 192 -3.25 -10.87 -11.08
C ILE A 192 -4.13 -11.68 -12.04
N PRO A 193 -3.55 -12.40 -13.02
CA PRO A 193 -4.32 -13.27 -13.89
C PRO A 193 -5.13 -14.29 -13.07
N ALA A 194 -6.40 -14.42 -13.39
CA ALA A 194 -7.30 -15.35 -12.71
C ALA A 194 -7.86 -16.36 -13.70
N ILE A 195 -7.86 -17.63 -13.31
CA ILE A 195 -8.44 -18.73 -14.10
C ILE A 195 -9.48 -19.41 -13.23
N ALA A 196 -10.65 -19.70 -13.80
CA ALA A 196 -11.79 -20.29 -13.08
C ALA A 196 -11.44 -21.63 -12.41
N THR A 197 -10.56 -22.43 -13.02
CA THR A 197 -10.13 -23.73 -12.51
C THR A 197 -9.36 -23.61 -11.18
N THR A 198 -8.50 -22.61 -11.03
CA THR A 198 -7.79 -22.33 -9.77
C THR A 198 -8.79 -22.06 -8.64
N ASN A 199 -9.80 -21.22 -8.89
CA ASN A 199 -10.84 -20.91 -7.90
C ASN A 199 -11.65 -22.16 -7.52
N ALA A 200 -12.03 -22.99 -8.50
CA ALA A 200 -12.76 -24.22 -8.25
C ALA A 200 -11.97 -25.21 -7.37
N VAL A 201 -10.67 -25.38 -7.65
CA VAL A 201 -9.79 -26.26 -6.86
C VAL A 201 -9.66 -25.74 -5.43
N ILE A 202 -9.36 -24.45 -5.23
CA ILE A 202 -9.22 -23.86 -3.90
C ILE A 202 -10.55 -23.93 -3.12
N ALA A 203 -11.69 -23.68 -3.76
CA ALA A 203 -13.00 -23.81 -3.12
C ALA A 203 -13.28 -25.24 -2.62
N GLY A 204 -12.94 -26.26 -3.41
CA GLY A 204 -13.03 -27.65 -2.99
C GLY A 204 -12.17 -27.96 -1.77
N ILE A 205 -10.93 -27.45 -1.75
CA ILE A 205 -10.01 -27.59 -0.60
C ILE A 205 -10.57 -26.91 0.65
N ILE A 206 -11.15 -25.70 0.53
CA ILE A 206 -11.78 -24.99 1.65
C ILE A 206 -12.87 -25.86 2.29
N VAL A 207 -13.77 -26.44 1.49
CA VAL A 207 -14.84 -27.31 1.99
C VAL A 207 -14.27 -28.55 2.68
N LEU A 208 -13.23 -29.17 2.12
CA LEU A 208 -12.59 -30.35 2.72
C LEU A 208 -11.93 -30.03 4.08
N GLN A 209 -11.29 -28.87 4.23
CA GLN A 209 -10.78 -28.45 5.55
C GLN A 209 -11.94 -28.10 6.50
N GLY A 210 -13.00 -27.46 6.00
CA GLY A 210 -14.21 -27.16 6.79
C GLY A 210 -14.87 -28.40 7.39
N ILE A 211 -14.98 -29.49 6.63
CA ILE A 211 -15.52 -30.77 7.13
C ILE A 211 -14.68 -31.31 8.31
N LYS A 212 -13.35 -31.18 8.25
CA LYS A 212 -12.49 -31.61 9.37
C LYS A 212 -12.74 -30.77 10.62
N ILE A 213 -12.87 -29.46 10.47
CA ILE A 213 -13.19 -28.55 11.58
C ILE A 213 -14.53 -28.91 12.21
N LEU A 214 -15.58 -29.13 11.40
CA LEU A 214 -16.91 -29.50 11.88
C LEU A 214 -16.93 -30.85 12.62
N ASN A 215 -16.07 -31.78 12.21
CA ASN A 215 -15.89 -33.06 12.88
C ASN A 215 -14.95 -32.99 14.10
N SER A 216 -14.53 -31.79 14.52
CA SER A 216 -13.56 -31.57 15.61
C SER A 216 -12.17 -32.18 15.38
N ASN A 217 -11.82 -32.49 14.14
CA ASN A 217 -10.50 -33.01 13.74
C ASN A 217 -9.59 -31.86 13.30
N ILE A 218 -9.37 -30.89 14.20
CA ILE A 218 -8.59 -29.67 13.88
C ILE A 218 -7.12 -30.01 13.65
N ASP A 219 -6.58 -31.01 14.36
CA ASP A 219 -5.18 -31.44 14.22
C ASP A 219 -4.85 -31.99 12.82
N ASP A 220 -5.87 -32.45 12.08
CA ASP A 220 -5.74 -32.94 10.69
C ASP A 220 -5.83 -31.82 9.64
N CYS A 221 -6.12 -30.59 10.05
CA CYS A 221 -6.16 -29.43 9.17
C CYS A 221 -4.74 -29.07 8.70
N LYS A 222 -4.66 -28.59 7.45
CA LYS A 222 -3.38 -28.29 6.80
C LYS A 222 -3.46 -27.04 5.95
N ASN A 223 -2.39 -26.26 5.94
CA ASN A 223 -2.17 -25.23 4.92
C ASN A 223 -1.94 -25.95 3.59
N SER A 224 -2.81 -25.70 2.62
CA SER A 224 -2.81 -26.40 1.33
C SER A 224 -2.46 -25.41 0.22
N TYR A 225 -1.37 -25.65 -0.49
CA TYR A 225 -0.87 -24.80 -1.57
C TYR A 225 -1.03 -25.52 -2.90
N LEU A 226 -1.71 -24.87 -3.85
CA LEU A 226 -1.73 -25.31 -5.25
C LEU A 226 -0.48 -24.77 -5.94
N VAL A 227 0.45 -25.65 -6.26
CA VAL A 227 1.76 -25.30 -6.82
C VAL A 227 1.82 -25.77 -8.26
N TYR A 228 2.13 -24.84 -9.16
CA TYR A 228 2.49 -25.17 -10.53
C TYR A 228 3.95 -25.64 -10.57
N THR A 229 4.19 -26.89 -10.97
CA THR A 229 5.50 -27.52 -10.81
C THR A 229 6.52 -26.91 -11.76
N SER A 230 7.56 -26.28 -11.22
CA SER A 230 8.86 -26.19 -11.90
C SER A 230 9.88 -27.05 -11.15
N LYS A 231 10.35 -28.09 -11.84
CA LYS A 231 11.47 -29.00 -11.51
C LYS A 231 11.62 -29.43 -10.04
N GLY A 232 11.13 -30.64 -9.71
CA GLY A 232 11.57 -31.40 -8.54
C GLY A 232 10.47 -31.87 -7.57
N ARG A 233 9.23 -31.41 -7.72
CA ARG A 233 8.09 -31.87 -6.91
C ARG A 233 7.02 -32.46 -7.82
N SER A 234 6.65 -33.72 -7.62
CA SER A 234 5.60 -34.42 -8.39
C SER A 234 4.19 -34.13 -7.86
N GLN A 235 4.06 -33.43 -6.74
CA GLN A 235 2.77 -33.11 -6.11
C GLN A 235 2.35 -31.67 -6.45
N LEU A 236 1.18 -31.54 -7.07
CA LEU A 236 0.51 -30.26 -7.37
C LEU A 236 -0.11 -29.60 -6.14
N LEU A 237 -0.48 -30.40 -5.13
CA LEU A 237 -0.99 -29.93 -3.85
C LEU A 237 0.07 -30.17 -2.77
N ALA A 238 0.73 -29.10 -2.34
CA ALA A 238 1.66 -29.14 -1.23
C ALA A 238 0.90 -28.84 0.07
N ASN A 239 0.93 -29.78 1.01
CA ASN A 239 0.26 -29.62 2.30
C ASN A 239 1.29 -29.44 3.41
N GLU A 240 1.08 -28.45 4.26
CA GLU A 240 1.90 -28.14 5.42
C GLU A 240 1.04 -28.19 6.70
N LYS A 241 1.65 -28.58 7.82
CA LYS A 241 0.97 -28.55 9.13
C LYS A 241 0.69 -27.10 9.53
N LEU A 242 -0.37 -26.89 10.30
CA LEU A 242 -0.64 -25.58 10.86
C LEU A 242 0.47 -25.15 11.82
N SER A 243 0.95 -23.93 11.66
CA SER A 243 1.91 -23.32 12.57
C SER A 243 1.25 -23.00 13.91
N LYS A 244 2.01 -23.11 15.00
CA LYS A 244 1.56 -22.63 16.31
C LYS A 244 1.43 -21.10 16.29
N PRO A 245 0.59 -20.50 17.16
CA PRO A 245 0.55 -19.05 17.33
C PRO A 245 1.94 -18.46 17.56
N ASN A 246 2.23 -17.35 16.89
CA ASN A 246 3.51 -16.67 17.05
C ASN A 246 3.58 -16.01 18.45
N PRO A 247 4.56 -16.37 19.31
CA PRO A 247 4.69 -15.81 20.65
C PRO A 247 4.93 -14.30 20.70
N SER A 248 5.34 -13.67 19.59
CA SER A 248 5.58 -12.23 19.52
C SER A 248 4.43 -11.46 18.84
N CYS A 249 3.33 -12.12 18.46
CA CYS A 249 2.22 -11.48 17.75
C CYS A 249 1.40 -10.59 18.70
N SER A 250 1.24 -9.31 18.35
CA SER A 250 0.44 -8.34 19.11
C SER A 250 -1.07 -8.60 19.08
N VAL A 251 -1.54 -9.44 18.14
CA VAL A 251 -2.97 -9.73 17.99
C VAL A 251 -3.33 -11.05 18.66
N CYS A 252 -2.67 -12.16 18.27
CA CYS A 252 -3.07 -13.48 18.79
C CYS A 252 -2.59 -13.76 20.22
N GLN A 253 -1.62 -12.99 20.75
CA GLN A 253 -1.22 -13.02 22.15
C GLN A 253 -1.94 -11.96 23.01
N ALA A 254 -2.87 -11.20 22.42
CA ALA A 254 -3.61 -10.21 23.17
C ALA A 254 -4.58 -10.88 24.14
N THR A 255 -4.58 -10.42 25.39
CA THR A 255 -5.58 -10.80 26.38
C THR A 255 -6.76 -9.84 26.25
N TYR A 256 -7.93 -10.37 25.90
CA TYR A 256 -9.14 -9.57 25.70
C TYR A 256 -9.96 -9.49 26.98
N LEU A 257 -10.21 -8.26 27.43
CA LEU A 257 -10.99 -7.96 28.63
C LEU A 257 -12.08 -6.95 28.30
N GLN A 258 -13.15 -6.96 29.08
CA GLN A 258 -14.18 -5.93 29.06
C GLN A 258 -14.22 -5.26 30.43
N ALA A 259 -14.11 -3.94 30.44
CA ALA A 259 -14.26 -3.11 31.63
C ALA A 259 -15.66 -2.48 31.65
N GLU A 260 -16.48 -2.87 32.63
CA GLU A 260 -17.73 -2.19 32.95
C GLU A 260 -17.50 -1.17 34.06
N LEU A 261 -17.70 0.11 33.75
CA LEU A 261 -17.42 1.24 34.63
C LEU A 261 -18.25 2.47 34.21
N ASN A 262 -18.24 3.53 35.01
CA ASN A 262 -18.82 4.82 34.64
C ASN A 262 -17.73 5.74 34.07
N THR A 263 -17.78 6.04 32.77
CA THR A 263 -16.72 6.80 32.08
C THR A 263 -16.67 8.27 32.49
N ASP A 264 -17.76 8.81 33.02
CA ASP A 264 -17.88 10.20 33.44
C ASP A 264 -17.23 10.44 34.82
N GLU A 265 -17.13 9.39 35.65
CA GLU A 265 -16.60 9.48 37.01
C GLU A 265 -15.22 8.82 37.19
N THR A 266 -14.88 7.84 36.34
CA THR A 266 -13.65 7.06 36.46
C THR A 266 -12.52 7.74 35.70
N THR A 267 -11.38 7.95 36.36
CA THR A 267 -10.16 8.48 35.73
C THR A 267 -9.32 7.38 35.09
N LEU A 268 -8.42 7.76 34.17
CA LEU A 268 -7.48 6.80 33.59
C LEU A 268 -6.59 6.15 34.67
N SER A 269 -6.13 6.93 35.64
CA SER A 269 -5.32 6.44 36.77
C SER A 269 -6.06 5.37 37.59
N GLU A 270 -7.33 5.62 37.92
CA GLU A 270 -8.16 4.66 38.67
C GLU A 270 -8.35 3.35 37.89
N LEU A 271 -8.57 3.43 36.57
CA LEU A 271 -8.66 2.25 35.70
C LEU A 271 -7.35 1.45 35.69
N LEU A 272 -6.20 2.09 35.47
CA LEU A 272 -4.90 1.41 35.42
C LEU A 272 -4.50 0.84 36.78
N GLN A 273 -4.78 1.56 37.87
CA GLN A 273 -4.51 1.08 39.22
C GLN A 273 -5.36 -0.15 39.55
N PHE A 274 -6.64 -0.17 39.18
CA PHE A 274 -7.52 -1.31 39.44
C PHE A 274 -7.22 -2.49 38.51
N LEU A 275 -7.12 -2.24 37.20
CA LEU A 275 -6.98 -3.29 36.19
C LEU A 275 -5.56 -3.85 36.17
N VAL A 276 -4.54 -3.00 36.06
CA VAL A 276 -3.17 -3.44 35.82
C VAL A 276 -2.46 -3.74 37.14
N ARG A 277 -2.48 -2.81 38.10
CA ARG A 277 -1.80 -2.95 39.40
C ARG A 277 -2.62 -3.66 40.47
N GLY A 278 -3.93 -3.83 40.26
CA GLY A 278 -4.82 -4.41 41.26
C GLY A 278 -4.54 -5.90 41.48
N LYS A 279 -4.72 -6.37 42.72
CA LYS A 279 -4.53 -7.78 43.06
C LYS A 279 -5.50 -8.67 42.28
N LYS A 280 -5.06 -9.89 41.93
CA LYS A 280 -5.93 -10.89 41.30
C LYS A 280 -7.18 -11.22 42.13
N SER A 281 -7.05 -11.23 43.46
CA SER A 281 -8.16 -11.47 44.39
C SER A 281 -9.25 -10.39 44.34
N SER A 282 -8.92 -9.15 43.96
CA SER A 282 -9.85 -8.04 43.78
C SER A 282 -10.26 -7.84 42.32
N GLY A 283 -9.83 -8.73 41.42
CA GLY A 283 -10.18 -8.69 40.01
C GLY A 283 -9.21 -7.93 39.09
N GLY A 284 -8.06 -7.48 39.59
CA GLY A 284 -6.99 -6.92 38.76
C GLY A 284 -6.04 -7.97 38.18
N LEU A 285 -5.00 -7.53 37.47
CA LEU A 285 -4.03 -8.39 36.76
C LEU A 285 -2.70 -8.59 37.53
N ASP A 286 -2.43 -7.75 38.53
CA ASP A 286 -1.22 -7.77 39.37
C ASP A 286 0.07 -7.73 38.54
N LEU A 287 0.11 -6.81 37.56
CA LEU A 287 1.24 -6.60 36.67
C LEU A 287 2.17 -5.51 37.22
N GLN A 288 3.46 -5.83 37.26
CA GLN A 288 4.55 -4.92 37.64
C GLN A 288 5.37 -4.53 36.41
N GLY A 289 6.02 -3.36 36.45
CA GLY A 289 6.82 -2.83 35.34
C GLY A 289 6.15 -1.69 34.56
N GLU A 290 6.69 -1.34 33.40
CA GLU A 290 6.30 -0.18 32.60
C GLU A 290 5.00 -0.44 31.84
N ILE A 291 4.19 0.60 31.63
CA ILE A 291 2.88 0.48 30.96
C ILE A 291 2.74 1.59 29.94
N SER A 292 2.28 1.26 28.74
CA SER A 292 1.78 2.22 27.77
C SER A 292 0.33 1.91 27.38
N VAL A 293 -0.44 2.95 27.10
CA VAL A 293 -1.85 2.89 26.74
C VAL A 293 -2.09 3.64 25.44
N GLU A 294 -2.73 2.98 24.48
CA GLU A 294 -3.03 3.53 23.16
C GLU A 294 -4.49 3.29 22.78
N GLU A 295 -5.08 4.25 22.05
CA GLU A 295 -6.37 4.10 21.38
C GLU A 295 -6.16 4.22 19.87
N ASN A 296 -6.24 3.10 19.13
CA ASN A 296 -6.08 3.08 17.67
C ASN A 296 -4.85 3.86 17.15
N GLY A 297 -3.70 3.76 17.84
CA GLY A 297 -2.46 4.45 17.50
C GLY A 297 -2.30 5.86 18.08
N ARG A 298 -3.33 6.41 18.74
CA ARG A 298 -3.21 7.61 19.58
C ARG A 298 -2.63 7.21 20.94
N LEU A 299 -1.46 7.73 21.28
CA LEU A 299 -0.87 7.57 22.61
C LEU A 299 -1.75 8.30 23.65
N ILE A 300 -2.19 7.55 24.66
CA ILE A 300 -3.01 8.06 25.76
C ILE A 300 -2.16 8.22 27.03
N TYR A 301 -1.25 7.29 27.30
CA TYR A 301 -0.37 7.31 28.47
C TYR A 301 0.90 6.48 28.23
N ASP A 302 2.03 6.97 28.71
CA ASP A 302 3.26 6.19 28.96
C ASP A 302 4.09 6.88 30.07
N LEU A 303 5.31 6.42 30.33
CA LEU A 303 6.19 6.98 31.37
C LEU A 303 6.66 8.41 31.07
N ASP A 304 6.69 8.81 29.80
CA ASP A 304 7.12 10.13 29.38
C ASP A 304 5.92 11.08 29.18
N PHE A 305 4.70 10.55 29.20
CA PHE A 305 3.45 11.26 28.94
C PHE A 305 2.34 10.91 29.96
N GLU A 306 2.37 11.61 31.10
CA GLU A 306 1.48 11.36 32.25
C GLU A 306 0.27 12.31 32.36
N ASP A 307 0.17 13.31 31.49
CA ASP A 307 -0.81 14.42 31.59
C ASP A 307 -2.27 13.97 31.68
N ASN A 308 -2.59 12.83 31.07
CA ASN A 308 -3.94 12.29 30.97
C ASN A 308 -4.39 11.45 32.17
N LEU A 309 -3.51 11.17 33.15
CA LEU A 309 -3.82 10.26 34.26
C LEU A 309 -5.02 10.71 35.09
N ASN A 310 -5.16 12.02 35.30
CA ASN A 310 -6.24 12.60 36.11
C ASN A 310 -7.51 12.90 35.31
N SER A 311 -7.46 12.82 33.98
CA SER A 311 -8.61 13.03 33.12
C SER A 311 -9.60 11.87 33.21
N THR A 312 -10.88 12.19 33.09
CA THR A 312 -11.93 11.16 33.01
C THR A 312 -11.87 10.44 31.67
N LEU A 313 -12.36 9.20 31.62
CA LEU A 313 -12.39 8.46 30.34
C LEU A 313 -13.25 9.18 29.29
N THR A 314 -14.31 9.87 29.71
CA THR A 314 -15.12 10.71 28.81
C THR A 314 -14.33 11.89 28.23
N GLU A 315 -13.51 12.58 29.03
CA GLU A 315 -12.63 13.67 28.54
C GLU A 315 -11.61 13.18 27.51
N LEU A 316 -11.11 11.96 27.68
CA LEU A 316 -10.19 11.32 26.74
C LEU A 316 -10.89 10.77 25.49
N GLN A 317 -12.22 10.90 25.39
CA GLN A 317 -13.07 10.34 24.35
C GLN A 317 -13.15 8.81 24.34
N LEU A 318 -12.82 8.17 25.47
CA LEU A 318 -12.87 6.74 25.71
C LEU A 318 -14.26 6.35 26.24
N THR A 319 -15.26 6.43 25.37
CA THR A 319 -16.66 6.13 25.68
C THR A 319 -17.03 4.65 25.42
N SER A 320 -18.31 4.29 25.58
CA SER A 320 -18.77 2.92 25.33
C SER A 320 -18.43 2.45 23.91
N GLU A 321 -18.10 1.17 23.75
CA GLU A 321 -17.70 0.53 22.48
C GLU A 321 -16.28 0.86 22.00
N LYS A 322 -15.58 1.79 22.68
CA LYS A 322 -14.15 2.00 22.45
C LYS A 322 -13.32 0.87 23.05
N LYS A 323 -12.13 0.67 22.49
CA LYS A 323 -11.12 -0.24 23.01
C LYS A 323 -9.81 0.49 23.22
N ILE A 324 -9.12 0.16 24.30
CA ILE A 324 -7.75 0.60 24.54
C ILE A 324 -6.82 -0.61 24.48
N LEU A 325 -5.62 -0.38 23.95
CA LEU A 325 -4.51 -1.30 24.00
C LEU A 325 -3.63 -0.90 25.18
N ILE A 326 -3.37 -1.84 26.08
CA ILE A 326 -2.43 -1.69 27.19
C ILE A 326 -1.27 -2.64 26.93
N ASN A 327 -0.08 -2.08 26.75
CA ASN A 327 1.16 -2.85 26.74
C ASN A 327 1.79 -2.73 28.13
N ALA A 328 2.06 -3.86 28.78
CA ALA A 328 2.76 -3.88 30.06
C ALA A 328 4.06 -4.70 29.90
N GLU A 329 5.18 -4.11 30.29
CA GLU A 329 6.50 -4.74 30.20
C GLU A 329 7.08 -4.88 31.60
N ASN A 330 7.48 -6.10 31.97
CA ASN A 330 8.12 -6.33 33.26
C ASN A 330 9.65 -6.26 33.14
N GLU A 331 10.33 -6.22 34.29
CA GLU A 331 11.80 -6.18 34.38
C GLU A 331 12.52 -7.38 33.74
N GLU A 332 11.78 -8.46 33.42
CA GLU A 332 12.31 -9.67 32.78
C GLU A 332 12.11 -9.68 31.24
N GLU A 333 11.85 -8.52 30.62
CA GLU A 333 11.56 -8.35 29.18
C GLU A 333 10.34 -9.17 28.69
N ILE A 334 9.42 -9.52 29.60
CA ILE A 334 8.16 -10.15 29.26
C ILE A 334 7.13 -9.04 29.05
N SER A 335 6.65 -8.95 27.81
CA SER A 335 5.57 -8.03 27.46
C SER A 335 4.22 -8.73 27.55
N PHE A 336 3.19 -7.98 27.94
CA PHE A 336 1.80 -8.39 27.94
C PHE A 336 1.01 -7.41 27.09
N CYS A 337 0.26 -7.94 26.13
CA CYS A 337 -0.65 -7.17 25.30
C CYS A 337 -2.06 -7.40 25.83
N ILE A 338 -2.74 -6.34 26.26
CA ILE A 338 -4.08 -6.41 26.83
C ILE A 338 -4.99 -5.47 26.05
N ILE A 339 -6.07 -6.00 25.49
CA ILE A 339 -7.09 -5.19 24.80
C ILE A 339 -8.30 -5.12 25.71
N VAL A 340 -8.67 -3.89 26.09
CA VAL A 340 -9.78 -3.64 27.00
C VAL A 340 -10.90 -2.94 26.24
N PHE A 341 -12.07 -3.59 26.16
CA PHE A 341 -13.29 -2.98 25.67
C PHE A 341 -14.00 -2.23 26.80
N ILE A 342 -14.35 -0.97 26.56
CA ILE A 342 -15.03 -0.13 27.55
C ILE A 342 -16.53 -0.25 27.35
N LYS A 343 -17.24 -0.57 28.44
CA LYS A 343 -18.70 -0.56 28.51
C LYS A 343 -19.14 0.44 29.58
N ASN A 344 -19.74 1.55 29.13
CA ASN A 344 -20.16 2.60 30.03
C ASN A 344 -21.48 2.22 30.73
N LEU A 345 -21.46 2.15 32.06
CA LEU A 345 -22.63 1.89 32.91
C LEU A 345 -22.81 3.05 33.90
N LYS A 346 -23.71 3.99 33.56
CA LYS A 346 -23.98 5.21 34.34
C LYS A 346 -24.52 4.97 35.75
N ASN A 347 -25.01 3.76 36.04
CA ASN A 347 -25.52 3.37 37.35
C ASN A 347 -24.41 2.94 38.33
N LEU A 348 -23.17 2.78 37.87
CA LEU A 348 -22.02 2.48 38.71
C LEU A 348 -21.46 3.78 39.29
N LYS A 349 -21.08 3.72 40.57
CA LYS A 349 -20.41 4.85 41.26
C LYS A 349 -18.92 4.87 40.94
N LYS A 350 -18.28 6.00 41.21
CA LYS A 350 -16.83 6.15 41.24
C LYS A 350 -16.15 4.97 41.96
N ASN A 351 -15.13 4.38 41.32
CA ASN A 351 -14.38 3.18 41.73
C ASN A 351 -15.10 1.83 41.63
N GLU A 352 -16.33 1.75 41.14
CA GLU A 352 -17.00 0.46 40.87
C GLU A 352 -16.62 -0.06 39.48
N ILE A 353 -15.40 -0.58 39.34
CA ILE A 353 -14.90 -1.16 38.08
C ILE A 353 -15.09 -2.68 38.10
N LYS A 354 -15.71 -3.23 37.06
CA LYS A 354 -15.87 -4.68 36.88
C LYS A 354 -15.14 -5.13 35.62
N ILE A 355 -14.25 -6.11 35.76
CA ILE A 355 -13.50 -6.69 34.63
C ILE A 355 -14.05 -8.09 34.31
N ILE A 356 -14.55 -8.24 33.09
CA ILE A 356 -15.09 -9.48 32.53
C ILE A 356 -14.10 -10.01 31.48
N GLY A 357 -13.85 -11.31 31.48
CA GLY A 357 -12.95 -11.98 30.52
C GLY A 357 -11.97 -12.94 31.20
N GLU A 358 -11.30 -13.76 30.40
CA GLU A 358 -10.26 -14.66 30.89
C GLU A 358 -9.00 -13.85 31.23
N LYS A 359 -8.61 -13.87 32.50
CA LYS A 359 -7.43 -13.13 33.01
C LYS A 359 -6.13 -13.94 32.87
N ASN A 360 -6.12 -14.92 31.98
CA ASN A 360 -4.95 -15.73 31.66
C ASN A 360 -4.07 -14.94 30.71
N LEU A 361 -3.19 -14.13 31.29
CA LEU A 361 -2.24 -13.31 30.54
C LEU A 361 -1.34 -14.18 29.68
N GLN A 362 -1.40 -13.97 28.37
CA GLN A 362 -0.48 -14.60 27.43
C GLN A 362 0.82 -13.79 27.40
N LYS A 363 1.93 -14.47 27.68
CA LYS A 363 3.27 -13.87 27.67
C LYS A 363 3.68 -13.63 26.22
N LYS A 364 3.99 -12.38 25.89
CA LYS A 364 4.61 -12.01 24.62
C LYS A 364 6.11 -11.88 24.82
N LEU A 365 6.86 -12.74 24.14
CA LEU A 365 8.32 -12.63 24.09
C LEU A 365 8.68 -11.41 23.23
N LEU A 366 9.35 -10.43 23.81
CA LEU A 366 9.98 -9.36 23.06
C LEU A 366 11.05 -10.00 22.17
N LYS A 367 11.02 -9.71 20.87
CA LYS A 367 12.18 -9.98 20.03
C LYS A 367 13.29 -9.11 20.60
N LYS A 368 14.43 -9.70 21.00
CA LYS A 368 15.66 -8.92 21.14
C LYS A 368 15.79 -8.11 19.86
N ARG A 369 15.78 -6.78 19.98
CA ARG A 369 16.31 -5.94 18.91
C ARG A 369 17.75 -6.42 18.79
N GLU A 370 18.06 -7.21 17.78
CA GLU A 370 19.43 -7.22 17.28
C GLU A 370 19.72 -5.74 17.03
N SER A 371 20.63 -5.18 17.82
CA SER A 371 21.16 -3.86 17.54
C SER A 371 21.50 -3.81 16.06
N ASP A 372 21.11 -2.73 15.38
CA ASP A 372 21.55 -2.40 14.03
C ASP A 372 23.07 -2.12 13.99
N GLU A 373 23.88 -3.03 14.53
CA GLU A 373 25.31 -3.11 14.28
C GLU A 373 25.50 -3.78 12.91
N GLN A 374 25.55 -2.92 11.90
CA GLN A 374 26.34 -3.11 10.68
C GLN A 374 26.25 -4.51 10.04
N LEU A 375 25.09 -4.81 9.43
CA LEU A 375 25.06 -5.72 8.28
C LEU A 375 25.62 -4.97 7.07
N GLU A 376 26.94 -4.88 6.98
CA GLU A 376 27.58 -4.72 5.66
C GLU A 376 27.10 -5.86 4.75
N PRO A 377 26.80 -5.59 3.46
CA PRO A 377 26.34 -6.63 2.55
C PRO A 377 27.50 -7.59 2.27
N GLU A 378 27.54 -8.71 3.00
CA GLU A 378 28.44 -9.81 2.67
C GLU A 378 28.21 -10.24 1.23
N THR A 379 29.31 -10.25 0.50
CA THR A 379 29.40 -10.46 -0.93
C THR A 379 28.79 -11.81 -1.29
N LYS A 380 27.91 -11.80 -2.31
CA LYS A 380 27.35 -12.98 -2.97
C LYS A 380 28.40 -14.08 -3.17
N LYS A 381 28.42 -15.11 -2.31
CA LYS A 381 29.08 -16.38 -2.61
C LYS A 381 28.30 -17.05 -3.73
N LYS A 382 28.75 -16.85 -4.97
CA LYS A 382 28.38 -17.66 -6.13
C LYS A 382 28.65 -19.13 -5.79
N LEU A 383 27.59 -19.90 -5.62
CA LEU A 383 27.66 -21.36 -5.73
C LEU A 383 28.10 -21.69 -7.15
N LYS A 384 29.39 -22.02 -7.31
CA LYS A 384 29.92 -22.67 -8.51
C LYS A 384 29.34 -24.08 -8.56
N VAL A 385 28.41 -24.33 -9.47
CA VAL A 385 28.06 -25.68 -9.89
C VAL A 385 28.95 -25.99 -11.08
N GLU A 386 29.86 -26.96 -10.92
CA GLU A 386 30.66 -27.49 -12.02
C GLU A 386 29.76 -28.29 -12.98
N PRO A 387 29.93 -28.14 -14.30
CA PRO A 387 29.13 -28.90 -15.26
C PRO A 387 29.69 -30.31 -15.42
N ALA A 388 28.89 -31.31 -15.10
CA ALA A 388 29.12 -32.67 -15.57
C ALA A 388 28.75 -32.75 -17.06
N ASN A 389 29.70 -33.23 -17.86
CA ASN A 389 29.68 -33.29 -19.31
C ASN A 389 28.54 -34.14 -19.91
N ASN A 390 28.20 -33.76 -21.15
CA ASN A 390 27.54 -34.54 -22.22
C ASN A 390 26.01 -34.55 -22.28
N ALA A 391 25.43 -33.43 -22.75
CA ALA A 391 24.36 -33.47 -23.75
C ALA A 391 24.36 -32.14 -24.53
N LYS A 392 24.32 -32.22 -25.86
CA LYS A 392 24.31 -31.06 -26.77
C LYS A 392 23.13 -30.13 -26.46
N LEU A 393 23.44 -28.88 -26.09
CA LEU A 393 22.50 -27.76 -26.13
C LEU A 393 22.21 -27.44 -27.60
N LEU A 394 21.02 -27.81 -28.06
CA LEU A 394 20.36 -27.12 -29.16
C LEU A 394 19.65 -25.92 -28.53
N ASN A 395 20.25 -24.74 -28.68
CA ASN A 395 19.55 -23.47 -28.53
C ASN A 395 18.49 -23.43 -29.63
N VAL A 396 17.22 -23.42 -29.23
CA VAL A 396 16.12 -22.96 -30.07
C VAL A 396 15.40 -21.91 -29.23
N ASP A 397 15.70 -20.66 -29.57
CA ASP A 397 14.81 -19.53 -29.35
C ASP A 397 13.45 -19.84 -29.97
N ASN A 398 12.40 -19.29 -29.35
CA ASN A 398 11.00 -19.23 -29.78
C ASN A 398 10.04 -20.29 -29.22
N ASP A 399 8.85 -19.76 -28.89
CA ASP A 399 7.54 -20.42 -28.82
C ASP A 399 7.24 -21.16 -27.49
N ASP A 400 6.10 -21.03 -26.82
CA ASP A 400 4.83 -20.37 -27.14
C ASP A 400 4.01 -20.21 -25.84
N ASP A 401 3.17 -19.17 -25.83
CA ASP A 401 1.98 -19.10 -24.98
C ASP A 401 1.10 -20.34 -25.20
N VAL A 402 1.02 -21.24 -24.23
CA VAL A 402 0.01 -22.31 -24.24
C VAL A 402 -1.27 -21.77 -23.60
N VAL A 403 -2.09 -21.13 -24.42
CA VAL A 403 -3.52 -20.94 -24.13
C VAL A 403 -4.22 -22.26 -24.39
N LEU A 404 -4.60 -22.97 -23.32
CA LEU A 404 -5.53 -24.09 -23.43
C LEU A 404 -6.96 -23.52 -23.46
N VAL A 405 -7.53 -23.49 -24.67
CA VAL A 405 -8.98 -23.40 -24.89
C VAL A 405 -9.56 -24.79 -24.61
N LEU A 406 -10.55 -24.88 -23.72
CA LEU A 406 -11.50 -26.00 -23.67
C LEU A 406 -12.77 -25.61 -24.42
#